data_AF-A0A9P0AWU5-F1
#
_entry.id   AF-A0A9P0AWU5-F1
#
_cell.length_a   1.000
_cell.length_b   1.000
_cell.length_c   1.000
_cell.angle_alpha   90.00
_cell.angle_beta   90.00
_cell.angle_gamma   90.00
#
_symmetry.space_group_name_H-M   'P 1'
#
loop_
_entity.id
_entity.type
_entity.pdbx_description
1 polymer ?
#
loop_
_entity_poly.entity_id
_entity_poly.type
_entity_poly.pdbx_seq_one_letter_code
_entity_poly.pdbx_strand_id
1 'polypeptide(L)'
;MVHQHVKMLILPCLLIISATYGSADSQFVYDKMKYQVEVQKWLNKVEPTLGEFKALINRLNWNEVTGDYDEKSAKQLKKLMEVKNLWKNKICEADFKFEFLTEEQERKIHLFCRGAKFTDDILFRYSKLMRTLLEEYQDPVCLPQTSPLKNQDMSDDFPKPGQCVNGEPDLEIFMRNTNHSVEELKYIWTLWHNFVGPRIKNDFYMGVMLQNIAAKKNGYNDMGEVWREELEIPDLETYVENLYKEIEPFYVALHAVVRHKLYKKHGKLIIDLKGPIPIHLLGNMWGQDWSSLIDLFTTEKQKINLDERIKKGHPNERTLVLEGEDFYTSLGFPKLPQQFWKHSIFEKINSTTVCHGSAADLYYGDYRMVMCGEVSMDTLHVIHHEMGHIYYFMAFENQDPIFKDGSNSAIHESIGDAIMHGVMTPQHLHRIGALNDDELYDPDVETLLLFKQALNKIPELPFALALDKYRWDVFKGAISYDDLNGAFWKLTLKYRGVVAPEERGEEYFDAGAKFHVPDNTPYIRYFLSGIIQMDIFKSLCELSLFNKTNYLNEENIPLHRCDIYGSKDSGKRLWSMMERGAGIHWSEAMKIITGKDKISSKPVLEYYKPVYTWLLDYIEKNNVYIGW
;
A
#
# COMPACT_ATOMS: atom_id res chain seq x y z
N MET A 1 39.08 -46.31 45.30
CA MET A 1 40.52 -46.55 45.47
C MET A 1 41.21 -46.18 44.17
N VAL A 2 41.89 -45.01 44.15
CA VAL A 2 43.35 -44.86 43.93
C VAL A 2 43.76 -45.23 42.49
N HIS A 3 43.85 -44.26 41.56
CA HIS A 3 45.08 -43.54 41.13
C HIS A 3 46.10 -44.40 40.36
N GLN A 4 46.31 -44.08 39.07
CA GLN A 4 47.53 -44.30 38.26
C GLN A 4 47.38 -43.45 36.97
N HIS A 5 48.13 -42.35 36.75
CA HIS A 5 49.53 -42.24 36.26
C HIS A 5 49.70 -42.62 34.78
N VAL A 6 50.44 -41.95 33.87
CA VAL A 6 51.38 -40.79 33.92
C VAL A 6 51.86 -40.49 32.46
N LYS A 7 52.26 -39.23 32.17
CA LYS A 7 53.40 -38.72 31.34
C LYS A 7 53.01 -37.37 30.68
N MET A 8 53.76 -36.26 30.66
CA MET A 8 55.15 -35.85 30.99
C MET A 8 55.13 -34.31 31.15
N LEU A 9 55.58 -33.75 32.28
CA LEU A 9 56.86 -33.04 32.54
C LEU A 9 56.92 -31.51 32.19
N ILE A 10 57.27 -30.72 33.23
CA ILE A 10 58.03 -29.42 33.23
C ILE A 10 57.18 -28.17 32.91
N LEU A 11 57.06 -27.07 33.68
CA LEU A 11 57.73 -26.47 34.85
C LEU A 11 56.74 -25.43 35.45
N PRO A 12 56.71 -25.15 36.78
CA PRO A 12 55.88 -24.11 37.37
C PRO A 12 56.65 -22.78 37.51
N CYS A 13 56.08 -21.66 37.05
CA CYS A 13 56.49 -20.32 37.47
C CYS A 13 55.56 -19.22 36.93
N LEU A 14 55.37 -18.18 37.77
CA LEU A 14 54.85 -16.84 37.48
C LEU A 14 53.34 -16.59 37.73
N LEU A 15 52.94 -16.75 39.00
CA LEU A 15 52.28 -15.66 39.71
C LEU A 15 53.34 -14.57 40.00
N ILE A 16 53.56 -13.66 39.04
CA ILE A 16 54.19 -12.35 39.29
C ILE A 16 53.42 -11.33 38.45
N ILE A 17 52.75 -10.43 39.18
CA ILE A 17 52.49 -9.02 38.86
C ILE A 17 52.83 -8.63 37.40
N SER A 18 51.79 -8.56 36.57
CA SER A 18 51.72 -7.59 35.48
C SER A 18 50.51 -6.68 35.72
N ALA A 19 50.58 -5.92 36.82
CA ALA A 19 49.95 -4.62 36.87
C ALA A 19 50.78 -3.67 35.98
N THR A 20 50.70 -3.84 34.66
CA THR A 20 51.14 -2.87 33.63
C THR A 20 50.60 -3.36 32.30
N TYR A 21 49.75 -2.56 31.65
CA TYR A 21 48.95 -2.83 30.44
C TYR A 21 47.60 -3.53 30.65
N GLY A 22 46.80 -3.08 31.62
CA GLY A 22 45.39 -2.85 31.28
C GLY A 22 45.38 -1.71 30.27
N SER A 23 45.50 -2.02 28.97
CA SER A 23 45.38 -1.01 27.93
C SER A 23 44.01 -0.36 28.08
N ALA A 24 43.88 0.92 27.75
CA ALA A 24 42.59 1.61 27.73
C ALA A 24 41.51 0.78 26.99
N ASP A 25 41.93 -0.05 26.03
CA ASP A 25 41.09 -0.99 25.29
C ASP A 25 40.39 -2.06 26.15
N SER A 26 41.05 -2.63 27.17
CA SER A 26 40.42 -3.68 28.00
C SER A 26 39.32 -3.13 28.90
N GLN A 27 39.51 -1.91 29.42
CA GLN A 27 38.50 -1.23 30.23
C GLN A 27 37.34 -0.73 29.36
N PHE A 28 37.65 -0.19 28.17
CA PHE A 28 36.64 0.22 27.19
C PHE A 28 35.72 -0.92 26.77
N VAL A 29 36.27 -2.10 26.46
CA VAL A 29 35.47 -3.29 26.10
C VAL A 29 34.58 -3.73 27.28
N TYR A 30 35.11 -3.73 28.50
CA TYR A 30 34.33 -4.07 29.69
C TYR A 30 33.16 -3.09 29.91
N ASP A 31 33.43 -1.78 29.82
CA ASP A 31 32.40 -0.74 30.00
C ASP A 31 31.35 -0.79 28.90
N LYS A 32 31.75 -1.08 27.65
CA LYS A 32 30.84 -1.32 26.53
C LYS A 32 29.92 -2.51 26.79
N MET A 33 30.46 -3.68 27.16
CA MET A 33 29.65 -4.87 27.47
C MET A 33 28.69 -4.62 28.64
N LYS A 34 29.17 -3.97 29.71
CA LYS A 34 28.33 -3.62 30.85
C LYS A 34 27.18 -2.70 30.43
N TYR A 35 27.45 -1.70 29.60
CA TYR A 35 26.43 -0.80 29.07
C TYR A 35 25.39 -1.54 28.23
N GLN A 36 25.82 -2.42 27.32
CA GLN A 36 24.92 -3.25 26.50
C GLN A 36 23.96 -4.11 27.35
N VAL A 37 24.46 -4.70 28.45
CA VAL A 37 23.63 -5.47 29.38
C VAL A 37 22.60 -4.59 30.08
N GLU A 38 22.97 -3.39 30.51
CA GLU A 38 22.03 -2.45 31.14
C GLU A 38 20.98 -1.93 30.15
N VAL A 39 21.36 -1.64 28.90
CA VAL A 39 20.41 -1.28 27.84
C VAL A 39 19.46 -2.44 27.55
N GLN A 40 19.95 -3.68 27.50
CA GLN A 40 19.08 -4.85 27.29
C GLN A 40 18.07 -5.02 28.44
N LYS A 41 18.51 -4.86 29.69
CA LYS A 41 17.59 -4.88 30.85
C LYS A 41 16.55 -3.78 30.78
N TRP A 42 16.89 -2.63 30.22
CA TRP A 42 15.97 -1.53 30.00
C TRP A 42 14.97 -1.85 28.87
N LEU A 43 15.43 -2.35 27.72
CA LEU A 43 14.58 -2.79 26.60
C LEU A 43 13.57 -3.86 27.04
N ASN A 44 14.01 -4.85 27.82
CA ASN A 44 13.16 -5.90 28.38
C ASN A 44 12.02 -5.35 29.28
N LYS A 45 12.11 -4.10 29.74
CA LYS A 45 11.02 -3.41 30.46
C LYS A 45 10.15 -2.55 29.53
N VAL A 46 10.72 -1.99 28.47
CA VAL A 46 10.04 -1.10 27.52
C VAL A 46 9.15 -1.89 26.56
N GLU A 47 9.65 -3.01 26.03
CA GLU A 47 9.00 -3.80 24.99
C GLU A 47 7.63 -4.36 25.39
N PRO A 48 7.45 -4.98 26.58
CA PRO A 48 6.13 -5.47 26.98
C PRO A 48 5.11 -4.33 27.08
N THR A 49 5.52 -3.19 27.65
CA THR A 49 4.67 -2.00 27.75
C THR A 49 4.29 -1.44 26.38
N LEU A 50 5.22 -1.43 25.41
CA LEU A 50 4.89 -1.07 24.03
C LEU A 50 3.84 -2.01 23.44
N GLY A 51 4.01 -3.33 23.63
CA GLY A 51 3.07 -4.34 23.17
C GLY A 51 1.67 -4.11 23.73
N GLU A 52 1.55 -3.82 25.02
CA GLU A 52 0.26 -3.48 25.66
C GLU A 52 -0.36 -2.22 25.06
N PHE A 53 0.41 -1.15 24.86
CA PHE A 53 -0.10 0.07 24.22
C PHE A 53 -0.60 -0.22 22.80
N LYS A 54 0.16 -0.96 22.00
CA LYS A 54 -0.24 -1.30 20.62
C LYS A 54 -1.50 -2.17 20.61
N ALA A 55 -1.56 -3.22 21.43
CA ALA A 55 -2.73 -4.10 21.52
C ALA A 55 -4.01 -3.34 21.94
N LEU A 56 -3.93 -2.48 22.95
CA LEU A 56 -5.07 -1.71 23.43
C LEU A 56 -5.54 -0.66 22.40
N ILE A 57 -4.61 0.06 21.78
CA ILE A 57 -4.94 1.05 20.74
C ILE A 57 -5.59 0.35 19.55
N ASN A 58 -5.00 -0.74 19.05
CA ASN A 58 -5.52 -1.43 17.88
C ASN A 58 -6.92 -2.00 18.12
N ARG A 59 -7.22 -2.48 19.34
CA ARG A 59 -8.58 -2.92 19.72
C ARG A 59 -9.59 -1.78 19.73
N LEU A 60 -9.19 -0.60 20.23
CA LEU A 60 -10.06 0.58 20.25
C LEU A 60 -10.29 1.12 18.84
N ASN A 61 -9.25 1.15 18.00
CA ASN A 61 -9.36 1.55 16.60
C ASN A 61 -10.23 0.57 15.82
N TRP A 62 -10.12 -0.75 16.08
CA TRP A 62 -11.00 -1.73 15.44
C TRP A 62 -12.48 -1.44 15.75
N ASN A 63 -12.81 -1.12 17.01
CA ASN A 63 -14.18 -0.75 17.38
C ASN A 63 -14.67 0.49 16.61
N GLU A 64 -13.80 1.47 16.34
CA GLU A 64 -14.08 2.63 15.48
C GLU A 64 -14.42 2.22 14.05
N VAL A 65 -13.58 1.39 13.44
CA VAL A 65 -13.77 0.87 12.08
C VAL A 65 -15.08 0.07 11.94
N THR A 66 -15.45 -0.71 12.96
CA THR A 66 -16.68 -1.54 12.94
C THR A 66 -17.95 -0.77 13.33
N GLY A 67 -17.84 0.50 13.71
CA GLY A 67 -18.96 1.31 14.20
C GLY A 67 -19.43 0.94 15.61
N ASP A 68 -18.66 0.17 16.38
CA ASP A 68 -18.92 -0.14 17.80
C ASP A 68 -18.18 0.86 18.72
N TYR A 69 -18.28 2.14 18.36
CA TYR A 69 -17.49 3.20 18.98
C TYR A 69 -18.39 4.20 19.70
N ASP A 70 -18.33 4.12 21.03
CA ASP A 70 -19.08 5.00 21.92
C ASP A 70 -18.21 6.13 22.50
N GLU A 71 -18.86 7.10 23.14
CA GLU A 71 -18.17 8.23 23.80
C GLU A 71 -17.17 7.74 24.87
N LYS A 72 -17.41 6.57 25.47
CA LYS A 72 -16.52 5.96 26.46
C LYS A 72 -15.25 5.44 25.80
N SER A 73 -15.36 4.72 24.67
CA SER A 73 -14.24 4.22 23.88
C SER A 73 -13.38 5.36 23.36
N ALA A 74 -14.03 6.46 22.92
CA ALA A 74 -13.33 7.69 22.52
C ALA A 74 -12.52 8.31 23.67
N LYS A 75 -13.11 8.41 24.86
CA LYS A 75 -12.42 8.89 26.07
C LYS A 75 -11.26 7.98 26.46
N GLN A 76 -11.43 6.66 26.35
CA GLN A 76 -10.39 5.68 26.64
C GLN A 76 -9.22 5.78 25.66
N LEU A 77 -9.50 5.83 24.35
CA LEU A 77 -8.47 5.96 23.32
C LEU A 77 -7.68 7.25 23.50
N LYS A 78 -8.38 8.38 23.70
CA LYS A 78 -7.74 9.66 24.00
C LYS A 78 -6.80 9.55 25.20
N LYS A 79 -7.28 9.00 26.33
CA LYS A 79 -6.46 8.89 27.54
C LYS A 79 -5.25 7.98 27.34
N LEU A 80 -5.43 6.88 26.61
CA LEU A 80 -4.38 5.95 26.29
C LEU A 80 -3.31 6.59 25.41
N MET A 81 -3.71 7.37 24.40
CA MET A 81 -2.79 8.11 23.53
C MET A 81 -1.99 9.16 24.31
N GLU A 82 -2.61 9.92 25.23
CA GLU A 82 -1.90 10.85 26.12
C GLU A 82 -0.83 10.13 26.96
N VAL A 83 -1.22 9.04 27.62
CA VAL A 83 -0.30 8.28 28.49
C VAL A 83 0.83 7.65 27.68
N LYS A 84 0.52 7.06 26.53
CA LYS A 84 1.52 6.51 25.60
C LYS A 84 2.48 7.60 25.13
N ASN A 85 1.98 8.78 24.77
CA ASN A 85 2.80 9.88 24.25
C ASN A 85 3.78 10.39 25.32
N LEU A 86 3.30 10.65 26.53
CA LEU A 86 4.15 11.02 27.67
C LEU A 86 5.21 9.96 27.97
N TRP A 87 4.80 8.69 27.95
CA TRP A 87 5.69 7.56 28.15
C TRP A 87 6.77 7.48 27.06
N LYS A 88 6.40 7.52 25.77
CA LYS A 88 7.34 7.53 24.64
C LYS A 88 8.33 8.69 24.76
N ASN A 89 7.83 9.90 24.99
CA ASN A 89 8.67 11.10 25.09
C ASN A 89 9.71 10.97 26.21
N LYS A 90 9.31 10.46 27.38
CA LYS A 90 10.23 10.23 28.51
C LYS A 90 11.26 9.15 28.20
N ILE A 91 10.87 8.08 27.51
CA ILE A 91 11.76 6.99 27.11
C ILE A 91 12.81 7.49 26.11
N CYS A 92 12.41 8.36 25.17
CA CYS A 92 13.29 8.93 24.14
C CYS A 92 14.13 10.14 24.58
N GLU A 93 13.94 10.63 25.81
CA GLU A 93 14.81 11.64 26.43
C GLU A 93 16.03 11.02 27.14
N ALA A 94 16.15 9.70 27.14
CA ALA A 94 17.31 9.01 27.68
C ALA A 94 18.56 9.31 26.83
N ASP A 95 19.69 9.53 27.51
CA ASP A 95 20.99 9.76 26.88
C ASP A 95 21.65 8.41 26.56
N PHE A 96 21.70 8.06 25.28
CA PHE A 96 22.27 6.81 24.80
C PHE A 96 23.70 7.00 24.30
N LYS A 97 24.60 6.11 24.74
CA LYS A 97 25.94 5.97 24.17
C LYS A 97 25.87 5.07 22.94
N PHE A 98 25.49 5.64 21.80
CA PHE A 98 25.26 4.90 20.56
C PHE A 98 26.47 4.05 20.16
N GLU A 99 27.70 4.53 20.40
CA GLU A 99 28.93 3.79 20.13
C GLU A 99 29.10 2.49 20.95
N PHE A 100 28.35 2.35 22.04
CA PHE A 100 28.34 1.17 22.89
C PHE A 100 27.21 0.19 22.56
N LEU A 101 26.18 0.60 21.81
CA LEU A 101 25.05 -0.25 21.48
C LEU A 101 25.45 -1.42 20.56
N THR A 102 24.66 -2.48 20.58
CA THR A 102 24.63 -3.46 19.48
C THR A 102 23.74 -2.94 18.35
N GLU A 103 23.90 -3.49 17.14
CA GLU A 103 23.06 -3.11 15.98
C GLU A 103 21.56 -3.29 16.27
N GLU A 104 21.18 -4.38 16.94
CA GLU A 104 19.79 -4.62 17.33
C GLU A 104 19.29 -3.58 18.34
N GLN A 105 20.09 -3.24 19.34
CA GLN A 105 19.73 -2.22 20.35
C GLN A 105 19.56 -0.85 19.71
N GLU A 106 20.49 -0.48 18.83
CA GLU A 106 20.41 0.77 18.07
C GLU A 106 19.18 0.81 17.19
N ARG A 107 18.86 -0.28 16.46
CA ARG A 107 17.67 -0.37 15.64
C ARG A 107 16.39 -0.25 16.47
N LYS A 108 16.30 -0.92 17.62
CA LYS A 108 15.15 -0.80 18.53
C LYS A 108 14.96 0.62 19.01
N ILE A 109 16.03 1.29 19.43
CA ILE A 109 15.99 2.68 19.90
C ILE A 109 15.61 3.62 18.76
N HIS A 110 16.20 3.45 17.57
CA HIS A 110 15.86 4.22 16.38
C HIS A 110 14.37 4.09 16.02
N LEU A 111 13.86 2.87 15.84
CA LEU A 111 12.45 2.62 15.51
C LEU A 111 11.50 3.16 16.57
N PHE A 112 11.87 3.07 17.84
CA PHE A 112 11.06 3.57 18.93
C PHE A 112 11.03 5.11 19.00
N CYS A 113 12.17 5.76 18.77
CA CYS A 113 12.34 7.21 18.98
C CYS A 113 12.26 8.07 17.72
N ARG A 114 12.22 7.47 16.53
CA ARG A 114 11.97 8.21 15.29
C ARG A 114 10.56 8.79 15.21
N GLY A 115 10.40 9.74 14.29
CA GLY A 115 9.16 10.41 13.95
C GLY A 115 8.79 11.62 14.82
N ALA A 116 7.62 12.20 14.62
CA ALA A 116 7.27 13.48 15.24
C ALA A 116 7.08 13.38 16.77
N LYS A 117 7.51 14.42 17.50
CA LYS A 117 7.37 14.57 18.96
C LYS A 117 6.18 15.45 19.29
N PHE A 118 5.02 14.83 19.52
CA PHE A 118 3.79 15.52 19.91
C PHE A 118 3.81 15.90 21.39
N THR A 119 3.35 17.11 21.71
CA THR A 119 2.89 17.48 23.06
C THR A 119 1.41 17.11 23.21
N ASP A 120 0.92 16.93 24.44
CA ASP A 120 -0.48 16.56 24.67
C ASP A 120 -1.50 17.54 24.04
N ASP A 121 -1.24 18.85 24.06
CA ASP A 121 -2.11 19.85 23.41
C ASP A 121 -2.13 19.69 21.88
N ILE A 122 -0.96 19.59 21.24
CA ILE A 122 -0.84 19.36 19.79
C ILE A 122 -1.52 18.04 19.41
N LEU A 123 -1.26 16.96 20.14
CA LEU A 123 -1.85 15.65 19.88
C LEU A 123 -3.38 15.72 19.94
N PHE A 124 -3.91 16.35 20.98
CA PHE A 124 -5.36 16.50 21.15
C PHE A 124 -6.00 17.29 20.00
N ARG A 125 -5.41 18.43 19.63
CA ARG A 125 -5.92 19.25 18.52
C ARG A 125 -5.85 18.49 17.20
N TYR A 126 -4.72 17.83 16.93
CA TYR A 126 -4.49 17.07 15.72
C TYR A 126 -5.46 15.88 15.61
N SER A 127 -5.62 15.07 16.66
CA SER A 127 -6.56 13.95 16.66
C SER A 127 -8.01 14.40 16.44
N LYS A 128 -8.40 15.56 16.97
CA LYS A 128 -9.73 16.13 16.70
C LYS A 128 -9.91 16.48 15.22
N LEU A 129 -8.91 17.12 14.61
CA LEU A 129 -8.93 17.45 13.18
C LEU A 129 -9.00 16.18 12.33
N MET A 130 -8.16 15.19 12.59
CA MET A 130 -8.16 13.92 11.84
C MET A 130 -9.52 13.23 11.85
N ARG A 131 -10.19 13.21 13.00
CA ARG A 131 -11.55 12.66 13.10
C ARG A 131 -12.53 13.46 12.23
N THR A 132 -12.48 14.79 12.28
CA THR A 132 -13.34 15.64 11.43
C THR A 132 -13.04 15.41 9.95
N LEU A 133 -11.78 15.31 9.55
CA LEU A 133 -11.40 15.02 8.16
C LEU A 133 -11.99 13.70 7.65
N LEU A 134 -11.92 12.65 8.46
CA LEU A 134 -12.49 11.34 8.14
C LEU A 134 -14.02 11.33 8.15
N GLU A 135 -14.65 11.94 9.15
CA GLU A 135 -16.12 12.10 9.24
C GLU A 135 -16.66 12.79 7.97
N GLU A 136 -16.04 13.91 7.57
CA GLU A 136 -16.45 14.71 6.41
C GLU A 136 -16.23 13.98 5.07
N TYR A 137 -15.21 13.12 4.98
CA TYR A 137 -15.00 12.24 3.82
C TYR A 137 -16.03 11.11 3.75
N GLN A 138 -16.42 10.54 4.90
CA GLN A 138 -17.34 9.40 4.93
C GLN A 138 -18.80 9.80 4.78
N ASP A 139 -19.12 11.09 4.96
CA ASP A 139 -20.47 11.61 4.78
C ASP A 139 -21.00 11.32 3.36
N PRO A 140 -22.23 10.81 3.24
CA PRO A 140 -22.84 10.61 1.93
C PRO A 140 -23.22 11.95 1.30
N VAL A 141 -22.92 12.13 0.02
CA VAL A 141 -23.33 13.30 -0.74
C VAL A 141 -24.75 13.10 -1.28
N CYS A 142 -25.64 14.05 -1.02
CA CYS A 142 -27.03 14.00 -1.46
C CYS A 142 -27.24 14.77 -2.76
N LEU A 143 -27.92 14.15 -3.73
CA LEU A 143 -28.31 14.82 -4.96
C LEU A 143 -29.43 15.85 -4.71
N PRO A 144 -29.46 16.95 -5.48
CA PRO A 144 -30.55 17.92 -5.39
C PRO A 144 -31.90 17.28 -5.75
N GLN A 145 -32.98 17.87 -5.25
CA GLN A 145 -34.36 17.41 -5.50
C GLN A 145 -34.78 17.58 -6.97
N THR A 146 -34.14 18.49 -7.69
CA THR A 146 -34.32 18.68 -9.13
C THR A 146 -33.16 18.04 -9.88
N SER A 147 -33.45 17.23 -10.89
CA SER A 147 -32.41 16.60 -11.69
C SER A 147 -31.48 17.66 -12.31
N PRO A 148 -30.16 17.54 -12.14
CA PRO A 148 -29.18 18.44 -12.72
C PRO A 148 -29.01 18.23 -14.24
N LEU A 149 -29.37 17.05 -14.73
CA LEU A 149 -29.28 16.64 -16.12
C LEU A 149 -30.68 16.44 -16.72
N LYS A 150 -30.81 16.59 -18.04
CA LYS A 150 -32.07 16.37 -18.73
C LYS A 150 -32.42 14.87 -18.69
N ASN A 151 -33.66 14.55 -18.29
CA ASN A 151 -34.11 13.17 -18.05
C ASN A 151 -33.99 12.18 -19.23
N GLN A 152 -33.80 12.65 -20.46
CA GLN A 152 -33.70 11.77 -21.64
C GLN A 152 -32.28 11.20 -21.84
N ASP A 153 -31.30 11.68 -21.07
CA ASP A 153 -29.88 11.36 -21.25
C ASP A 153 -29.27 10.61 -20.04
N MET A 154 -30.07 10.22 -19.03
CA MET A 154 -29.56 9.59 -17.80
C MET A 154 -29.70 8.06 -17.85
N SER A 155 -28.68 7.36 -17.38
CA SER A 155 -28.66 5.91 -17.19
C SER A 155 -29.57 5.49 -16.04
N ASP A 156 -30.06 4.24 -16.09
CA ASP A 156 -31.00 3.70 -15.09
C ASP A 156 -30.37 3.60 -13.69
N ASP A 157 -29.05 3.44 -13.62
CA ASP A 157 -28.24 3.38 -12.40
C ASP A 157 -27.75 4.75 -11.91
N PHE A 158 -28.08 5.85 -12.62
CA PHE A 158 -27.77 7.20 -12.15
C PHE A 158 -28.48 7.49 -10.81
N PRO A 159 -27.79 8.05 -9.79
CA PRO A 159 -28.40 8.35 -8.51
C PRO A 159 -29.65 9.23 -8.64
N LYS A 160 -30.72 8.86 -7.94
CA LYS A 160 -32.02 9.54 -8.05
C LYS A 160 -32.02 10.90 -7.34
N PRO A 161 -32.89 11.84 -7.74
CA PRO A 161 -33.05 13.11 -7.01
C PRO A 161 -33.34 12.87 -5.51
N GLY A 162 -32.61 13.57 -4.64
CA GLY A 162 -32.71 13.40 -3.19
C GLY A 162 -32.03 12.14 -2.61
N GLN A 163 -31.47 11.26 -3.44
CA GLN A 163 -30.69 10.11 -2.97
C GLN A 163 -29.33 10.58 -2.45
N CYS A 164 -28.89 10.02 -1.32
CA CYS A 164 -27.55 10.22 -0.78
C CYS A 164 -26.70 8.97 -1.06
N VAL A 165 -25.47 9.19 -1.52
CA VAL A 165 -24.53 8.16 -1.96
C VAL A 165 -23.15 8.43 -1.39
N ASN A 166 -22.40 7.38 -1.07
CA ASN A 166 -21.04 7.49 -0.54
C ASN A 166 -20.04 7.63 -1.69
N GLY A 167 -18.90 8.30 -1.45
CA GLY A 167 -17.79 8.31 -2.42
C GLY A 167 -17.31 6.89 -2.74
N GLU A 168 -17.11 6.09 -1.69
CA GLU A 168 -16.76 4.67 -1.77
C GLU A 168 -17.83 3.81 -1.06
N PRO A 169 -18.32 2.72 -1.68
CA PRO A 169 -18.05 2.29 -3.06
C PRO A 169 -19.02 2.90 -4.10
N ASP A 170 -20.10 3.58 -3.68
CA ASP A 170 -21.25 3.88 -4.57
C ASP A 170 -20.87 4.72 -5.81
N LEU A 171 -20.25 5.88 -5.61
CA LEU A 171 -19.84 6.74 -6.73
C LEU A 171 -18.67 6.15 -7.50
N GLU A 172 -17.76 5.43 -6.83
CA GLU A 172 -16.66 4.76 -7.50
C GLU A 172 -17.15 3.70 -8.50
N ILE A 173 -18.12 2.86 -8.10
CA ILE A 173 -18.76 1.87 -8.96
C ILE A 173 -19.41 2.55 -10.17
N PHE A 174 -20.13 3.66 -9.94
CA PHE A 174 -20.71 4.44 -11.03
C PHE A 174 -19.65 4.85 -12.06
N MET A 175 -18.53 5.42 -11.61
CA MET A 175 -17.45 5.88 -12.49
C MET A 175 -16.79 4.78 -13.34
N ARG A 176 -16.95 3.49 -12.99
CA ARG A 176 -16.36 2.36 -13.74
C ARG A 176 -17.10 2.03 -15.03
N ASN A 177 -18.38 2.38 -15.15
CA ASN A 177 -19.17 1.98 -16.30
C ASN A 177 -18.89 2.91 -17.50
N THR A 178 -18.13 2.39 -18.47
CA THR A 178 -17.76 3.19 -19.64
C THR A 178 -18.93 3.55 -20.56
N ASN A 179 -20.12 2.98 -20.37
CA ASN A 179 -21.29 3.32 -21.17
C ASN A 179 -22.03 4.57 -20.68
N HIS A 180 -21.73 5.07 -19.48
CA HIS A 180 -22.27 6.34 -19.01
C HIS A 180 -21.83 7.50 -19.90
N SER A 181 -22.68 8.52 -20.00
CA SER A 181 -22.40 9.70 -20.79
C SER A 181 -21.26 10.53 -20.18
N VAL A 182 -20.64 11.37 -21.02
CA VAL A 182 -19.57 12.30 -20.57
C VAL A 182 -20.12 13.24 -19.50
N GLU A 183 -21.36 13.70 -19.67
CA GLU A 183 -22.06 14.61 -18.78
C GLU A 183 -22.36 13.98 -17.41
N GLU A 184 -22.76 12.72 -17.36
CA GLU A 184 -22.98 12.00 -16.11
C GLU A 184 -21.69 11.81 -15.33
N LEU A 185 -20.64 11.30 -15.99
CA LEU A 185 -19.33 11.09 -15.37
C LEU A 185 -18.75 12.42 -14.87
N LYS A 186 -18.89 13.50 -15.65
CA LYS A 186 -18.46 14.84 -15.24
C LYS A 186 -19.24 15.31 -14.02
N TYR A 187 -20.56 15.14 -14.02
CA TYR A 187 -21.40 15.57 -12.92
C TYR A 187 -21.06 14.84 -11.63
N ILE A 188 -20.93 13.51 -11.68
CA ILE A 188 -20.61 12.69 -10.50
C ILE A 188 -19.23 13.03 -9.94
N TRP A 189 -18.22 13.16 -10.80
CA TRP A 189 -16.88 13.59 -10.40
C TRP A 189 -16.93 14.96 -9.68
N THR A 190 -17.64 15.92 -10.28
CA THR A 190 -17.75 17.29 -9.76
C THR A 190 -18.52 17.34 -8.45
N LEU A 191 -19.61 16.59 -8.34
CA LEU A 191 -20.44 16.48 -7.14
C LEU A 191 -19.59 16.06 -5.94
N TRP A 192 -18.79 14.99 -6.11
CA TRP A 192 -17.93 14.48 -5.05
C TRP A 192 -16.86 15.49 -4.61
N HIS A 193 -16.12 16.04 -5.57
CA HIS A 193 -15.02 16.95 -5.28
C HIS A 193 -15.51 18.28 -4.67
N ASN A 194 -16.67 18.78 -5.11
CA ASN A 194 -17.29 19.97 -4.54
C ASN A 194 -17.85 19.74 -3.14
N PHE A 195 -18.28 18.51 -2.83
CA PHE A 195 -18.79 18.16 -1.52
C PHE A 195 -17.65 18.06 -0.51
N VAL A 196 -16.61 17.27 -0.78
CA VAL A 196 -15.54 16.99 0.20
C VAL A 196 -14.53 18.12 0.28
N GLY A 197 -13.95 18.52 -0.85
CA GLY A 197 -12.74 19.37 -0.88
C GLY A 197 -12.87 20.65 -0.06
N PRO A 198 -13.84 21.53 -0.35
CA PRO A 198 -14.03 22.78 0.39
C PRO A 198 -14.27 22.60 1.89
N ARG A 199 -14.96 21.53 2.29
CA ARG A 199 -15.30 21.25 3.71
C ARG A 199 -14.05 20.97 4.53
N ILE A 200 -13.08 20.25 3.96
CA ILE A 200 -11.90 19.78 4.69
C ILE A 200 -10.63 20.61 4.49
N LYS A 201 -10.61 21.54 3.52
CA LYS A 201 -9.42 22.34 3.16
C LYS A 201 -8.74 22.99 4.36
N ASN A 202 -9.51 23.65 5.22
CA ASN A 202 -8.99 24.37 6.39
C ASN A 202 -8.40 23.41 7.43
N ASP A 203 -9.14 22.37 7.78
CA ASP A 203 -8.73 21.42 8.80
C ASP A 203 -7.51 20.61 8.35
N PHE A 204 -7.42 20.29 7.06
CA PHE A 204 -6.23 19.67 6.46
C PHE A 204 -4.99 20.54 6.66
N TYR A 205 -5.06 21.82 6.29
CA TYR A 205 -3.92 22.72 6.39
C TYR A 205 -3.53 23.00 7.86
N MET A 206 -4.51 23.11 8.76
CA MET A 206 -4.27 23.18 10.21
C MET A 206 -3.57 21.91 10.72
N GLY A 207 -3.99 20.74 10.23
CA GLY A 207 -3.35 19.45 10.53
C GLY A 207 -1.89 19.41 10.10
N VAL A 208 -1.58 19.87 8.88
CA VAL A 208 -0.20 20.02 8.37
C VAL A 208 0.64 20.88 9.31
N MET A 209 0.12 22.03 9.75
CA MET A 209 0.85 22.94 10.65
C MET A 209 1.17 22.29 12.00
N LEU A 210 0.20 21.61 12.61
CA LEU A 210 0.40 20.90 13.88
C LEU A 210 1.43 19.77 13.75
N GLN A 211 1.35 19.01 12.67
CA GLN A 211 2.31 17.95 12.34
C GLN A 211 3.73 18.50 12.18
N ASN A 212 3.91 19.61 11.45
CA ASN A 212 5.21 20.25 11.29
C ASN A 212 5.78 20.78 12.61
N ILE A 213 4.95 21.29 13.52
CA ILE A 213 5.40 21.68 14.86
C ILE A 213 5.93 20.45 15.63
N ALA A 214 5.21 19.33 15.57
CA ALA A 214 5.63 18.10 16.21
C ALA A 214 6.90 17.50 15.59
N ALA A 215 7.05 17.57 14.27
CA ALA A 215 8.25 17.12 13.56
C ALA A 215 9.49 17.92 13.98
N LYS A 216 9.39 19.26 13.96
CA LYS A 216 10.47 20.18 14.39
C LYS A 216 10.89 19.98 15.84
N LYS A 217 9.95 19.60 16.72
CA LYS A 217 10.26 19.26 18.12
C LYS A 217 11.16 18.02 18.27
N ASN A 218 11.22 17.15 17.27
CA ASN A 218 12.12 15.99 17.25
C ASN A 218 13.31 16.16 16.30
N GLY A 219 13.59 17.38 15.84
CA GLY A 219 14.77 17.69 15.00
C GLY A 219 14.58 17.56 13.50
N TYR A 220 13.39 17.19 13.02
CA TYR A 220 13.08 17.16 11.57
C TYR A 220 12.72 18.56 11.04
N ASN A 221 12.88 18.77 9.74
CA ASN A 221 12.49 20.01 9.07
C ASN A 221 10.97 20.14 8.96
N ASP A 222 10.30 19.04 8.63
CA ASP A 222 8.86 18.95 8.40
C ASP A 222 8.37 17.50 8.56
N MET A 223 7.05 17.30 8.54
CA MET A 223 6.46 15.95 8.64
C MET A 223 6.72 15.10 7.39
N GLY A 224 6.94 15.71 6.22
CA GLY A 224 7.32 14.97 5.02
C GLY A 224 8.66 14.26 5.21
N GLU A 225 9.63 14.87 5.88
CA GLU A 225 10.90 14.21 6.24
C GLU A 225 10.69 13.00 7.14
N VAL A 226 9.81 13.11 8.15
CA VAL A 226 9.43 11.98 9.03
C VAL A 226 8.89 10.81 8.22
N TRP A 227 8.03 11.07 7.24
CA TRP A 227 7.47 10.01 6.39
C TRP A 227 8.51 9.37 5.48
N ARG A 228 9.44 10.16 4.93
CA ARG A 228 10.50 9.63 4.07
C ARG A 228 11.54 8.82 4.85
N GLU A 229 11.83 9.21 6.10
CA GLU A 229 12.74 8.46 6.99
C GLU A 229 12.22 7.05 7.29
N GLU A 230 10.90 6.86 7.40
CA GLU A 230 10.29 5.55 7.65
C GLU A 230 10.78 4.47 6.69
N LEU A 231 10.95 4.84 5.42
CA LEU A 231 11.37 3.96 4.34
C LEU A 231 12.84 3.58 4.38
N GLU A 232 13.67 4.31 5.15
CA GLU A 232 15.13 4.13 5.25
C GLU A 232 15.83 4.14 3.87
N ILE A 233 15.32 4.92 2.90
CA ILE A 233 15.93 5.12 1.58
C ILE A 233 16.57 6.51 1.53
N PRO A 234 17.92 6.61 1.46
CA PRO A 234 18.60 7.89 1.31
C PRO A 234 18.18 8.60 0.02
N ASP A 235 17.98 9.92 0.10
CA ASP A 235 17.56 10.75 -1.05
C ASP A 235 16.34 10.19 -1.79
N LEU A 236 15.32 9.79 -1.02
CA LEU A 236 14.13 9.12 -1.55
C LEU A 236 13.49 9.87 -2.72
N GLU A 237 13.39 11.21 -2.66
CA GLU A 237 12.77 12.01 -3.72
C GLU A 237 13.44 11.80 -5.09
N THR A 238 14.78 11.78 -5.11
CA THR A 238 15.56 11.50 -6.34
C THR A 238 15.48 10.03 -6.71
N TYR A 239 15.49 9.13 -5.71
CA TYR A 239 15.42 7.69 -5.92
C TYR A 239 14.13 7.28 -6.66
N VAL A 240 12.97 7.76 -6.19
CA VAL A 240 11.67 7.46 -6.81
C VAL A 240 11.52 8.13 -8.18
N GLU A 241 12.08 9.33 -8.37
CA GLU A 241 12.07 10.01 -9.67
C GLU A 241 12.88 9.22 -10.72
N ASN A 242 14.01 8.63 -10.33
CA ASN A 242 14.82 7.83 -11.23
C ASN A 242 14.14 6.50 -11.59
N LEU A 243 13.50 5.83 -10.62
CA LEU A 243 12.69 4.65 -10.89
C LEU A 243 11.53 4.99 -11.86
N TYR A 244 10.87 6.12 -11.66
CA TYR A 244 9.77 6.52 -12.54
C TYR A 244 10.25 6.81 -13.96
N LYS A 245 11.39 7.48 -14.16
CA LYS A 245 11.96 7.72 -15.50
C LYS A 245 12.20 6.44 -16.31
N GLU A 246 12.47 5.32 -15.66
CA GLU A 246 12.63 4.03 -16.33
C GLU A 246 11.28 3.48 -16.85
N ILE A 247 10.18 3.79 -16.15
CA ILE A 247 8.82 3.31 -16.44
C ILE A 247 8.02 4.32 -17.30
N GLU A 248 8.34 5.60 -17.20
CA GLU A 248 7.65 6.73 -17.85
C GLU A 248 7.39 6.49 -19.35
N PRO A 249 8.32 5.96 -20.17
CA PRO A 249 8.04 5.68 -21.58
C PRO A 249 6.85 4.72 -21.80
N PHE A 250 6.69 3.72 -20.92
CA PHE A 250 5.57 2.80 -20.99
C PHE A 250 4.25 3.50 -20.59
N TYR A 251 4.26 4.26 -19.50
CA TYR A 251 3.08 5.04 -19.09
C TYR A 251 2.64 6.02 -20.19
N VAL A 252 3.59 6.75 -20.78
CA VAL A 252 3.31 7.75 -21.82
C VAL A 252 2.78 7.10 -23.10
N ALA A 253 3.25 5.89 -23.46
CA ALA A 253 2.67 5.12 -24.55
C ALA A 253 1.24 4.65 -24.23
N LEU A 254 1.00 4.16 -23.01
CA LEU A 254 -0.33 3.76 -22.55
C LEU A 254 -1.32 4.93 -22.60
N HIS A 255 -0.92 6.08 -22.04
CA HIS A 255 -1.69 7.33 -22.08
C HIS A 255 -2.06 7.73 -23.51
N ALA A 256 -1.10 7.77 -24.42
CA ALA A 256 -1.32 8.14 -25.81
C ALA A 256 -2.38 7.27 -26.50
N VAL A 257 -2.29 5.95 -26.29
CA VAL A 257 -3.24 4.99 -26.87
C VAL A 257 -4.64 5.11 -26.23
N VAL A 258 -4.71 5.22 -24.90
CA VAL A 258 -5.99 5.41 -24.18
C VAL A 258 -6.65 6.72 -24.62
N ARG A 259 -5.91 7.83 -24.71
CA ARG A 259 -6.41 9.11 -25.24
C ARG A 259 -6.96 8.96 -26.65
N HIS A 260 -6.24 8.28 -27.54
CA HIS A 260 -6.70 8.06 -28.91
C HIS A 260 -7.97 7.19 -28.97
N LYS A 261 -8.11 6.19 -28.09
CA LYS A 261 -9.32 5.38 -27.96
C LYS A 261 -10.51 6.19 -27.43
N LEU A 262 -10.30 7.01 -26.40
CA LEU A 262 -11.31 7.94 -25.89
C LEU A 262 -11.71 8.97 -26.96
N TYR A 263 -10.77 9.48 -27.75
CA TYR A 263 -11.07 10.35 -28.89
C TYR A 263 -11.96 9.65 -29.92
N LYS A 264 -11.68 8.38 -30.26
CA LYS A 264 -12.52 7.61 -31.18
C LYS A 264 -13.94 7.41 -30.64
N LYS A 265 -14.11 7.32 -29.33
CA LYS A 265 -15.41 7.13 -28.67
C LYS A 265 -16.20 8.44 -28.51
N HIS A 266 -15.57 9.48 -27.98
CA HIS A 266 -16.24 10.72 -27.56
C HIS A 266 -16.06 11.89 -28.56
N GLY A 267 -15.12 11.76 -29.49
CA GLY A 267 -14.87 12.75 -30.54
C GLY A 267 -14.04 13.97 -30.11
N LYS A 268 -13.71 14.80 -31.09
CA LYS A 268 -12.78 15.94 -30.98
C LYS A 268 -13.21 17.09 -30.07
N LEU A 269 -14.49 17.16 -29.72
CA LEU A 269 -15.00 18.21 -28.84
C LEU A 269 -14.70 17.91 -27.37
N ILE A 270 -14.50 16.63 -27.04
CA ILE A 270 -14.27 16.15 -25.68
C ILE A 270 -12.79 15.85 -25.45
N ILE A 271 -12.10 15.29 -26.45
CA ILE A 271 -10.70 14.87 -26.35
C ILE A 271 -9.85 15.62 -27.38
N ASP A 272 -8.79 16.27 -26.91
CA ASP A 272 -7.69 16.73 -27.75
C ASP A 272 -6.69 15.59 -27.95
N LEU A 273 -6.37 15.24 -29.20
CA LEU A 273 -5.39 14.20 -29.53
C LEU A 273 -3.96 14.55 -29.11
N LYS A 274 -3.68 15.81 -28.79
CA LYS A 274 -2.36 16.28 -28.37
C LYS A 274 -2.32 16.78 -26.93
N GLY A 275 -3.45 16.83 -26.24
CA GLY A 275 -3.57 17.39 -24.90
C GLY A 275 -3.80 16.33 -23.81
N PRO A 276 -4.01 16.76 -22.56
CA PRO A 276 -4.26 15.86 -21.44
C PRO A 276 -5.65 15.19 -21.51
N ILE A 277 -5.83 14.09 -20.77
CA ILE A 277 -7.11 13.36 -20.69
C ILE A 277 -7.95 13.94 -19.54
N PRO A 278 -9.24 14.26 -19.76
CA PRO A 278 -10.15 14.60 -18.67
C PRO A 278 -10.34 13.44 -17.69
N ILE A 279 -10.07 13.68 -16.39
CA ILE A 279 -9.99 12.64 -15.35
C ILE A 279 -11.25 11.77 -15.21
N HIS A 280 -12.43 12.38 -15.35
CA HIS A 280 -13.72 11.70 -15.24
C HIS A 280 -13.98 10.61 -16.28
N LEU A 281 -13.16 10.54 -17.34
CA LEU A 281 -13.28 9.54 -18.42
C LEU A 281 -12.35 8.34 -18.24
N LEU A 282 -11.65 8.27 -17.10
CA LEU A 282 -10.63 7.26 -16.84
C LEU A 282 -11.16 6.03 -16.09
N GLY A 283 -12.48 5.94 -15.89
CA GLY A 283 -13.08 4.72 -15.34
C GLY A 283 -12.90 4.54 -13.82
N ASN A 284 -12.49 5.61 -13.12
CA ASN A 284 -12.28 5.67 -11.68
C ASN A 284 -12.40 7.12 -11.20
N MET A 285 -12.91 7.34 -9.98
CA MET A 285 -13.13 8.69 -9.40
C MET A 285 -11.87 9.58 -9.40
N TRP A 286 -10.69 8.99 -9.18
CA TRP A 286 -9.41 9.72 -9.11
C TRP A 286 -8.51 9.44 -10.30
N GLY A 287 -8.94 8.61 -11.26
CA GLY A 287 -8.15 8.20 -12.42
C GLY A 287 -6.85 7.48 -12.07
N GLN A 288 -6.82 6.73 -10.96
CA GLN A 288 -5.66 5.91 -10.55
C GLN A 288 -5.69 4.49 -11.15
N ASP A 289 -6.88 4.00 -11.49
CA ASP A 289 -7.11 2.69 -12.11
C ASP A 289 -7.91 2.89 -13.40
N TRP A 290 -7.39 2.40 -14.54
CA TRP A 290 -8.03 2.51 -15.86
C TRP A 290 -8.52 1.16 -16.38
N SER A 291 -8.55 0.12 -15.55
CA SER A 291 -8.86 -1.26 -15.95
C SER A 291 -10.24 -1.43 -16.55
N SER A 292 -11.22 -0.61 -16.15
CA SER A 292 -12.56 -0.58 -16.74
C SER A 292 -12.57 -0.10 -18.20
N LEU A 293 -11.54 0.62 -18.65
CA LEU A 293 -11.39 1.03 -20.05
C LEU A 293 -11.01 -0.13 -20.98
N ILE A 294 -10.80 -1.35 -20.45
CA ILE A 294 -10.53 -2.55 -21.26
C ILE A 294 -11.58 -2.77 -22.36
N ASP A 295 -12.82 -2.35 -22.12
CA ASP A 295 -13.92 -2.41 -23.08
C ASP A 295 -13.69 -1.57 -24.34
N LEU A 296 -12.82 -0.56 -24.30
CA LEU A 296 -12.42 0.21 -25.48
C LEU A 296 -11.48 -0.57 -26.42
N PHE A 297 -10.96 -1.70 -25.95
CA PHE A 297 -9.98 -2.54 -26.63
C PHE A 297 -10.53 -3.88 -27.08
N THR A 298 -11.68 -4.31 -26.54
CA THR A 298 -12.32 -5.59 -26.86
C THR A 298 -13.46 -5.42 -27.86
N THR A 299 -13.73 -6.49 -28.62
CA THR A 299 -15.03 -6.68 -29.28
C THR A 299 -15.97 -7.49 -28.39
N GLU A 300 -17.28 -7.47 -28.65
CA GLU A 300 -18.26 -8.29 -27.90
C GLU A 300 -17.90 -9.79 -27.85
N LYS A 301 -17.23 -10.30 -28.89
CA LYS A 301 -16.78 -11.70 -28.92
C LYS A 301 -15.55 -11.98 -28.05
N GLN A 302 -14.79 -10.95 -27.71
CA GLN A 302 -13.58 -11.02 -26.88
C GLN A 302 -13.85 -10.62 -25.42
N LYS A 303 -15.07 -10.17 -25.09
CA LYS A 303 -15.42 -9.78 -23.73
C LYS A 303 -15.53 -11.03 -22.85
N ILE A 304 -14.61 -11.14 -21.89
CA ILE A 304 -14.69 -12.11 -20.80
C ILE A 304 -15.19 -11.38 -19.55
N ASN A 305 -16.40 -11.73 -19.11
CA ASN A 305 -16.93 -11.22 -17.85
C ASN A 305 -16.44 -12.12 -16.69
N LEU A 306 -15.24 -11.81 -16.19
CA LEU A 306 -14.66 -12.54 -15.06
C LEU A 306 -15.51 -12.40 -13.78
N ASP A 307 -16.13 -11.23 -13.56
CA ASP A 307 -16.96 -10.99 -12.38
C ASP A 307 -18.17 -11.93 -12.34
N GLU A 308 -18.87 -12.08 -13.46
CA GLU A 308 -20.00 -13.01 -13.55
C GLU A 308 -19.58 -14.46 -13.28
N ARG A 309 -18.37 -14.86 -13.70
CA ARG A 309 -17.87 -16.23 -13.53
C ARG A 309 -17.41 -16.50 -12.11
N ILE A 310 -16.70 -15.56 -11.49
CA ILE A 310 -16.35 -15.63 -10.07
C ILE A 310 -17.63 -15.68 -9.22
N LYS A 311 -18.63 -14.84 -9.52
CA LYS A 311 -19.96 -14.87 -8.87
C LYS A 311 -20.65 -16.24 -9.00
N LYS A 312 -20.51 -16.94 -10.13
CA LYS A 312 -21.06 -18.30 -10.30
C LYS A 312 -20.36 -19.36 -9.44
N GLY A 313 -19.04 -19.23 -9.24
CA GLY A 313 -18.26 -20.15 -8.40
C GLY A 313 -18.38 -19.89 -6.90
N HIS A 314 -18.69 -18.65 -6.51
CA HIS A 314 -18.63 -18.18 -5.13
C HIS A 314 -19.96 -17.52 -4.72
N PRO A 315 -20.83 -18.22 -3.96
CA PRO A 315 -22.16 -17.70 -3.63
C PRO A 315 -22.16 -16.51 -2.66
N ASN A 316 -21.04 -16.23 -1.98
CA ASN A 316 -20.90 -15.09 -1.06
C ASN A 316 -19.43 -14.72 -0.83
N GLU A 317 -19.21 -13.58 -0.19
CA GLU A 317 -17.90 -12.98 0.11
C GLU A 317 -17.05 -13.95 0.93
N ARG A 318 -17.64 -14.65 1.90
CA ARG A 318 -16.91 -15.63 2.72
C ARG A 318 -16.33 -16.77 1.88
N THR A 319 -17.05 -17.26 0.87
CA THR A 319 -16.50 -18.27 -0.05
C THR A 319 -15.37 -17.72 -0.90
N LEU A 320 -15.40 -16.44 -1.26
CA LEU A 320 -14.31 -15.77 -1.97
C LEU A 320 -13.08 -15.58 -1.05
N VAL A 321 -13.26 -15.31 0.24
CA VAL A 321 -12.17 -15.26 1.23
C VAL A 321 -11.53 -16.63 1.40
N LEU A 322 -12.31 -17.72 1.35
CA LEU A 322 -11.77 -19.08 1.38
C LEU A 322 -10.90 -19.38 0.15
N GLU A 323 -11.27 -18.87 -1.03
CA GLU A 323 -10.43 -18.96 -2.23
C GLU A 323 -9.09 -18.24 -2.04
N GLY A 324 -9.12 -17.04 -1.45
CA GLY A 324 -7.89 -16.34 -1.05
C GLY A 324 -7.02 -17.16 -0.09
N GLU A 325 -7.60 -17.72 0.99
CA GLU A 325 -6.87 -18.57 1.94
C GLU A 325 -6.25 -19.81 1.25
N ASP A 326 -6.97 -20.41 0.29
CA ASP A 326 -6.47 -21.56 -0.47
C ASP A 326 -5.17 -21.21 -1.22
N PHE A 327 -5.11 -20.06 -1.90
CA PHE A 327 -3.88 -19.64 -2.59
C PHE A 327 -2.70 -19.53 -1.62
N TYR A 328 -2.85 -18.83 -0.50
CA TYR A 328 -1.78 -18.66 0.48
C TYR A 328 -1.35 -19.99 1.12
N THR A 329 -2.30 -20.82 1.50
CA THR A 329 -2.00 -22.14 2.08
C THR A 329 -1.39 -23.11 1.04
N SER A 330 -1.69 -22.93 -0.25
CA SER A 330 -1.01 -23.64 -1.35
C SER A 330 0.49 -23.34 -1.38
N LEU A 331 0.93 -22.14 -0.98
CA LEU A 331 2.34 -21.78 -0.84
C LEU A 331 3.00 -22.36 0.42
N GLY A 332 2.21 -22.96 1.33
CA GLY A 332 2.70 -23.55 2.58
C GLY A 332 2.54 -22.64 3.79
N PHE A 333 1.78 -21.56 3.67
CA PHE A 333 1.44 -20.72 4.81
C PHE A 333 0.43 -21.44 5.72
N PRO A 334 0.38 -21.08 7.02
CA PRO A 334 -0.63 -21.62 7.93
C PRO A 334 -2.05 -21.24 7.50
N LYS A 335 -3.04 -21.99 7.97
CA LYS A 335 -4.45 -21.56 7.86
C LYS A 335 -4.70 -20.34 8.75
N LEU A 336 -5.65 -19.51 8.36
CA LEU A 336 -6.12 -18.39 9.16
C LEU A 336 -6.79 -18.94 10.44
N PRO A 337 -6.57 -18.30 11.60
CA PRO A 337 -7.10 -18.78 12.87
C PRO A 337 -8.64 -18.66 12.91
N GLN A 338 -9.28 -19.47 13.75
CA GLN A 338 -10.75 -19.42 13.91
C GLN A 338 -11.26 -18.02 14.30
N GLN A 339 -10.47 -17.24 15.04
CA GLN A 339 -10.84 -15.89 15.45
C GLN A 339 -10.95 -14.92 14.28
N PHE A 340 -10.08 -15.04 13.25
CA PHE A 340 -10.18 -14.27 12.02
C PHE A 340 -11.57 -14.45 11.40
N TRP A 341 -11.97 -15.71 11.21
CA TRP A 341 -13.26 -16.08 10.62
C TRP A 341 -14.49 -15.66 11.43
N LYS A 342 -14.32 -15.40 12.72
CA LYS A 342 -15.38 -15.01 13.66
C LYS A 342 -15.51 -13.49 13.79
N HIS A 343 -14.42 -12.76 13.64
CA HIS A 343 -14.34 -11.34 13.98
C HIS A 343 -14.04 -10.41 12.79
N SER A 344 -13.59 -10.94 11.65
CA SER A 344 -13.49 -10.18 10.41
C SER A 344 -14.87 -9.82 9.84
N ILE A 345 -14.91 -8.73 9.07
CA ILE A 345 -16.10 -8.21 8.39
C ILE A 345 -15.85 -8.35 6.89
N PHE A 346 -16.71 -9.10 6.20
CA PHE A 346 -16.60 -9.31 4.74
C PHE A 346 -17.68 -8.58 3.95
N GLU A 347 -18.77 -8.22 4.62
CA GLU A 347 -19.94 -7.53 4.08
C GLU A 347 -20.28 -6.32 4.96
N LYS A 348 -20.92 -5.30 4.39
CA LYS A 348 -21.31 -4.10 5.16
C LYS A 348 -22.34 -4.46 6.24
N ILE A 349 -21.98 -4.28 7.52
CA ILE A 349 -22.84 -4.65 8.65
C ILE A 349 -23.73 -3.50 9.16
N ASN A 350 -23.29 -2.24 9.02
CA ASN A 350 -24.06 -1.05 9.43
C ASN A 350 -23.66 0.18 8.60
N SER A 351 -24.41 1.28 8.72
CA SER A 351 -24.13 2.52 7.97
C SER A 351 -22.84 3.22 8.39
N THR A 352 -22.30 2.93 9.58
CA THR A 352 -21.09 3.53 10.15
C THR A 352 -19.84 2.68 9.94
N THR A 353 -19.94 1.54 9.23
CA THR A 353 -18.80 0.68 8.94
C THR A 353 -17.90 1.37 7.93
N VAL A 354 -16.62 1.53 8.26
CA VAL A 354 -15.64 2.04 7.31
C VAL A 354 -15.30 0.92 6.33
N CYS A 355 -15.64 1.12 5.05
CA CYS A 355 -15.63 0.07 4.04
C CYS A 355 -14.40 0.06 3.13
N HIS A 356 -13.40 0.89 3.42
CA HIS A 356 -12.08 0.78 2.80
C HIS A 356 -11.43 -0.53 3.23
N GLY A 357 -10.91 -1.31 2.27
CA GLY A 357 -10.21 -2.57 2.57
C GLY A 357 -9.11 -2.33 3.58
N SER A 358 -9.07 -3.11 4.66
CA SER A 358 -8.03 -2.98 5.69
C SER A 358 -7.83 -4.27 6.48
N ALA A 359 -6.60 -4.47 6.93
CA ALA A 359 -6.18 -5.55 7.82
C ALA A 359 -5.69 -5.00 9.17
N ALA A 360 -5.94 -5.74 10.24
CA ALA A 360 -5.59 -5.35 11.60
C ALA A 360 -4.90 -6.49 12.36
N ASP A 361 -3.79 -6.17 13.01
CA ASP A 361 -3.14 -6.98 14.05
C ASP A 361 -3.57 -6.45 15.43
N LEU A 362 -4.41 -7.20 16.14
CA LEU A 362 -4.85 -6.87 17.51
C LEU A 362 -3.95 -7.50 18.59
N TYR A 363 -2.82 -8.07 18.18
CA TYR A 363 -1.81 -8.76 18.97
C TYR A 363 -2.33 -10.07 19.58
N TYR A 364 -1.40 -10.95 19.96
CA TYR A 364 -1.68 -12.21 20.63
C TYR A 364 -2.51 -13.18 19.76
N GLY A 365 -2.21 -13.22 18.45
CA GLY A 365 -2.87 -14.10 17.49
C GLY A 365 -4.28 -13.70 17.06
N ASP A 366 -4.72 -12.47 17.32
CA ASP A 366 -6.02 -11.93 16.86
C ASP A 366 -5.78 -11.01 15.65
N TYR A 367 -6.00 -11.56 14.46
CA TYR A 367 -5.88 -10.85 13.18
C TYR A 367 -7.26 -10.74 12.53
N ARG A 368 -7.56 -9.59 11.93
CA ARG A 368 -8.87 -9.31 11.35
C ARG A 368 -8.76 -8.55 10.05
N MET A 369 -9.73 -8.75 9.18
CA MET A 369 -9.87 -8.04 7.92
C MET A 369 -11.25 -7.39 7.86
N VAL A 370 -11.32 -6.17 7.33
CA VAL A 370 -12.56 -5.50 6.98
C VAL A 370 -12.56 -5.24 5.49
N MET A 371 -13.63 -5.66 4.83
CA MET A 371 -13.98 -5.28 3.47
C MET A 371 -15.49 -5.23 3.35
N CYS A 372 -16.00 -4.43 2.42
CA CYS A 372 -17.44 -4.33 2.12
C CYS A 372 -17.69 -4.50 0.61
N GLY A 373 -16.97 -5.42 -0.03
CA GLY A 373 -17.10 -5.66 -1.46
C GLY A 373 -18.18 -6.70 -1.77
N GLU A 374 -18.78 -6.61 -2.96
CA GLU A 374 -19.54 -7.73 -3.52
C GLU A 374 -18.57 -8.76 -4.12
N VAL A 375 -19.00 -10.02 -4.26
CA VAL A 375 -18.23 -11.04 -4.99
C VAL A 375 -17.86 -10.55 -6.40
N SER A 376 -16.60 -10.25 -6.66
CA SER A 376 -16.08 -9.71 -7.93
C SER A 376 -14.57 -9.94 -8.04
N MET A 377 -13.99 -9.72 -9.22
CA MET A 377 -12.53 -9.73 -9.38
C MET A 377 -11.84 -8.62 -8.57
N ASP A 378 -12.48 -7.46 -8.44
CA ASP A 378 -11.93 -6.35 -7.67
C ASP A 378 -11.89 -6.70 -6.18
N THR A 379 -12.96 -7.29 -5.65
CA THR A 379 -12.97 -7.81 -4.27
C THR A 379 -11.98 -8.96 -4.10
N LEU A 380 -11.79 -9.82 -5.10
CA LEU A 380 -10.76 -10.87 -5.06
C LEU A 380 -9.35 -10.28 -4.97
N HIS A 381 -9.06 -9.19 -5.67
CA HIS A 381 -7.80 -8.44 -5.54
C HIS A 381 -7.65 -7.87 -4.12
N VAL A 382 -8.68 -7.20 -3.59
CA VAL A 382 -8.67 -6.65 -2.21
C VAL A 382 -8.40 -7.76 -1.20
N ILE A 383 -9.07 -8.92 -1.31
CA ILE A 383 -8.84 -10.07 -0.42
C ILE A 383 -7.36 -10.49 -0.44
N HIS A 384 -6.76 -10.63 -1.62
CA HIS A 384 -5.36 -11.05 -1.71
C HIS A 384 -4.40 -9.98 -1.17
N HIS A 385 -4.67 -8.71 -1.43
CA HIS A 385 -3.92 -7.59 -0.87
C HIS A 385 -3.97 -7.61 0.67
N GLU A 386 -5.16 -7.64 1.25
CA GLU A 386 -5.37 -7.62 2.71
C GLU A 386 -4.87 -8.88 3.40
N MET A 387 -5.02 -10.05 2.77
CA MET A 387 -4.42 -11.28 3.29
C MET A 387 -2.89 -11.20 3.32
N GLY A 388 -2.27 -10.44 2.42
CA GLY A 388 -0.83 -10.17 2.45
C GLY A 388 -0.41 -9.55 3.78
N HIS A 389 -1.16 -8.54 4.25
CA HIS A 389 -0.98 -7.95 5.58
C HIS A 389 -1.17 -8.98 6.70
N ILE A 390 -2.27 -9.75 6.67
CA ILE A 390 -2.58 -10.76 7.70
C ILE A 390 -1.46 -11.80 7.82
N TYR A 391 -0.97 -12.32 6.69
CA TYR A 391 0.10 -13.31 6.69
C TYR A 391 1.45 -12.72 7.11
N TYR A 392 1.70 -11.45 6.82
CA TYR A 392 2.88 -10.75 7.35
C TYR A 392 2.78 -10.63 8.88
N PHE A 393 1.62 -10.23 9.41
CA PHE A 393 1.38 -10.18 10.87
C PHE A 393 1.66 -11.53 11.53
N MET A 394 1.13 -12.61 10.95
CA MET A 394 1.35 -13.97 11.42
C MET A 394 2.83 -14.39 11.36
N ALA A 395 3.58 -13.96 10.34
CA ALA A 395 4.98 -14.34 10.15
C ALA A 395 5.88 -13.74 11.23
N PHE A 396 5.68 -12.48 11.62
CA PHE A 396 6.49 -11.83 12.65
C PHE A 396 5.89 -11.92 14.06
N GLU A 397 4.89 -12.77 14.31
CA GLU A 397 4.20 -12.85 15.61
C GLU A 397 5.14 -13.17 16.79
N ASN A 398 6.28 -13.84 16.52
CA ASN A 398 7.28 -14.16 17.54
C ASN A 398 8.39 -13.11 17.68
N GLN A 399 8.32 -12.00 16.95
CA GLN A 399 9.25 -10.88 17.10
C GLN A 399 8.91 -10.01 18.31
N ASP A 400 9.89 -9.25 18.78
CA ASP A 400 9.65 -8.24 19.82
C ASP A 400 8.61 -7.22 19.32
N PRO A 401 7.75 -6.66 20.20
CA PRO A 401 6.71 -5.72 19.80
C PRO A 401 7.19 -4.51 18.99
N ILE A 402 8.46 -4.10 19.13
CA ILE A 402 9.08 -3.03 18.33
C ILE A 402 9.25 -3.47 16.86
N PHE A 403 9.53 -4.74 16.61
CA PHE A 403 9.80 -5.32 15.30
C PHE A 403 8.57 -5.92 14.60
N LYS A 404 7.42 -5.98 15.28
CA LYS A 404 6.12 -6.37 14.69
C LYS A 404 5.55 -5.28 13.77
N ASP A 405 6.22 -5.13 12.64
CA ASP A 405 5.84 -4.29 11.50
C ASP A 405 6.58 -4.82 10.25
N GLY A 406 6.22 -4.35 9.06
CA GLY A 406 7.00 -4.63 7.85
C GLY A 406 8.41 -4.01 7.95
N SER A 407 9.37 -4.48 7.16
CA SER A 407 10.72 -3.86 7.16
C SER A 407 10.66 -2.37 6.81
N ASN A 408 9.71 -1.99 5.97
CA ASN A 408 9.12 -0.65 5.88
C ASN A 408 7.71 -0.78 5.28
N SER A 409 6.97 0.34 5.23
CA SER A 409 5.61 0.36 4.69
C SER A 409 5.54 -0.13 3.23
N ALA A 410 6.47 0.26 2.36
CA ALA A 410 6.47 -0.15 0.95
C ALA A 410 6.61 -1.68 0.75
N ILE A 411 7.48 -2.34 1.52
CA ILE A 411 7.60 -3.82 1.49
C ILE A 411 6.30 -4.46 1.97
N HIS A 412 5.67 -3.89 3.00
CA HIS A 412 4.42 -4.40 3.54
C HIS A 412 3.31 -4.43 2.48
N GLU A 413 3.10 -3.32 1.77
CA GLU A 413 2.12 -3.19 0.67
C GLU A 413 2.45 -4.10 -0.53
N SER A 414 3.68 -4.61 -0.64
CA SER A 414 4.12 -5.39 -1.80
C SER A 414 3.74 -6.87 -1.74
N ILE A 415 3.44 -7.40 -0.55
CA ILE A 415 3.33 -8.85 -0.34
C ILE A 415 2.09 -9.43 -1.03
N GLY A 416 0.91 -8.90 -0.70
CA GLY A 416 -0.34 -9.40 -1.27
C GLY A 416 -0.43 -9.14 -2.78
N ASP A 417 0.05 -7.98 -3.20
CA ASP A 417 0.11 -7.58 -4.60
C ASP A 417 1.07 -8.46 -5.44
N ALA A 418 2.22 -8.84 -4.89
CA ALA A 418 3.12 -9.79 -5.57
C ALA A 418 2.45 -11.15 -5.77
N ILE A 419 1.66 -11.61 -4.79
CA ILE A 419 0.89 -12.86 -4.88
C ILE A 419 -0.23 -12.73 -5.91
N MET A 420 -0.88 -11.56 -5.99
CA MET A 420 -1.96 -11.29 -6.94
C MET A 420 -1.53 -11.49 -8.40
N HIS A 421 -0.27 -11.24 -8.75
CA HIS A 421 0.23 -11.56 -10.09
C HIS A 421 0.17 -13.05 -10.43
N GLY A 422 0.32 -13.93 -9.44
CA GLY A 422 0.12 -15.38 -9.58
C GLY A 422 -1.36 -15.77 -9.69
N VAL A 423 -2.23 -15.06 -8.96
CA VAL A 423 -3.69 -15.24 -9.00
C VAL A 423 -4.25 -14.87 -10.38
N MET A 424 -3.73 -13.82 -10.99
CA MET A 424 -4.19 -13.32 -12.30
C MET A 424 -3.67 -14.14 -13.50
N THR A 425 -2.94 -15.21 -13.28
CA THR A 425 -2.47 -16.09 -14.36
C THR A 425 -3.64 -16.83 -15.01
N PRO A 426 -3.62 -17.06 -16.34
CA PRO A 426 -4.63 -17.88 -16.99
C PRO A 426 -4.81 -19.27 -16.34
N GLN A 427 -3.71 -19.88 -15.89
CA GLN A 427 -3.70 -21.18 -15.22
C GLN A 427 -4.47 -21.16 -13.90
N HIS A 428 -4.27 -20.13 -13.08
CA HIS A 428 -4.98 -20.02 -11.82
C HIS A 428 -6.45 -19.59 -12.03
N LEU A 429 -6.72 -18.65 -12.94
CA LEU A 429 -8.09 -18.27 -13.28
C LEU A 429 -8.90 -19.45 -13.84
N HIS A 430 -8.28 -20.36 -14.60
CA HIS A 430 -8.89 -21.62 -15.02
C HIS A 430 -9.17 -22.55 -13.83
N ARG A 431 -8.21 -22.70 -12.91
CA ARG A 431 -8.33 -23.54 -11.70
C ARG A 431 -9.54 -23.17 -10.85
N ILE A 432 -9.85 -21.87 -10.74
CA ILE A 432 -10.98 -21.36 -9.95
C ILE A 432 -12.28 -21.23 -10.77
N GLY A 433 -12.29 -21.71 -12.02
CA GLY A 433 -13.45 -21.68 -12.90
C GLY A 433 -13.78 -20.31 -13.51
N ALA A 434 -12.87 -19.33 -13.42
CA ALA A 434 -13.02 -18.03 -14.07
C ALA A 434 -12.70 -18.07 -15.58
N LEU A 435 -11.86 -19.01 -16.02
CA LEU A 435 -11.61 -19.32 -17.45
C LEU A 435 -12.04 -20.74 -17.80
N ASN A 436 -12.39 -20.97 -19.06
CA ASN A 436 -12.65 -22.30 -19.61
C ASN A 436 -11.41 -22.88 -20.34
N ASP A 437 -11.51 -24.12 -20.80
CA ASP A 437 -10.40 -24.84 -21.45
C ASP A 437 -9.92 -24.15 -22.74
N ASP A 438 -10.83 -23.57 -23.54
CA ASP A 438 -10.48 -22.90 -24.79
C ASP A 438 -9.71 -21.59 -24.52
N GLU A 439 -10.15 -20.83 -23.53
CA GLU A 439 -9.56 -19.54 -23.13
C GLU A 439 -8.21 -19.67 -22.44
N LEU A 440 -7.97 -20.77 -21.72
CA LEU A 440 -6.69 -21.04 -21.06
C LEU A 440 -5.50 -21.02 -22.04
N TYR A 441 -5.74 -21.47 -23.28
CA TYR A 441 -4.71 -21.56 -24.32
C TYR A 441 -4.85 -20.48 -25.41
N ASP A 442 -5.77 -19.53 -25.25
CA ASP A 442 -6.00 -18.45 -26.21
C ASP A 442 -5.02 -17.28 -25.95
N PRO A 443 -4.09 -16.98 -26.88
CA PRO A 443 -3.14 -15.87 -26.74
C PRO A 443 -3.82 -14.49 -26.67
N ASP A 444 -5.00 -14.33 -27.27
CA ASP A 444 -5.75 -13.07 -27.23
C ASP A 444 -6.31 -12.83 -25.82
N VAL A 445 -6.80 -13.88 -25.15
CA VAL A 445 -7.26 -13.83 -23.76
C VAL A 445 -6.11 -13.49 -22.82
N GLU A 446 -4.98 -14.16 -22.99
CA GLU A 446 -3.77 -13.88 -22.20
C GLU A 446 -3.32 -12.43 -22.34
N THR A 447 -3.25 -11.92 -23.57
CA THR A 447 -2.90 -10.53 -23.86
C THR A 447 -3.91 -9.56 -23.23
N LEU A 448 -5.20 -9.90 -23.28
CA LEU A 448 -6.26 -9.09 -22.71
C LEU A 448 -6.15 -8.98 -21.18
N LEU A 449 -5.92 -10.10 -20.49
CA LEU A 449 -5.72 -10.13 -19.04
C LEU A 449 -4.49 -9.33 -18.62
N LEU A 450 -3.39 -9.48 -19.36
CA LEU A 450 -2.17 -8.72 -19.12
C LEU A 450 -2.39 -7.22 -19.35
N PHE A 451 -3.17 -6.85 -20.37
CA PHE A 451 -3.48 -5.46 -20.64
C PHE A 451 -4.42 -4.86 -19.58
N LYS A 452 -5.41 -5.63 -19.10
CA LYS A 452 -6.25 -5.21 -17.97
C LYS A 452 -5.41 -4.93 -16.72
N GLN A 453 -4.44 -5.79 -16.40
CA GLN A 453 -3.48 -5.54 -15.30
C GLN A 453 -2.62 -4.28 -15.54
N ALA A 454 -2.15 -4.07 -16.76
CA ALA A 454 -1.38 -2.87 -17.10
C ALA A 454 -2.20 -1.58 -16.93
N LEU A 455 -3.48 -1.59 -17.31
CA LEU A 455 -4.41 -0.48 -17.11
C LEU A 455 -4.70 -0.19 -15.63
N ASN A 456 -4.56 -1.16 -14.74
CA ASN A 456 -4.66 -0.95 -13.30
C ASN A 456 -3.34 -0.42 -12.72
N LYS A 457 -2.21 -1.13 -12.91
CA LYS A 457 -0.95 -0.84 -12.19
C LYS A 457 -0.12 0.31 -12.79
N ILE A 458 -0.09 0.47 -14.11
CA ILE A 458 0.81 1.46 -14.74
C ILE A 458 0.34 2.91 -14.52
N PRO A 459 -0.97 3.24 -14.54
CA PRO A 459 -1.47 4.56 -14.16
C PRO A 459 -1.39 4.89 -12.66
N GLU A 460 -1.40 3.87 -11.80
CA GLU A 460 -1.26 4.04 -10.35
C GLU A 460 0.11 4.63 -9.97
N LEU A 461 1.19 4.22 -10.65
CA LEU A 461 2.55 4.69 -10.37
C LEU A 461 2.70 6.23 -10.44
N PRO A 462 2.39 6.91 -11.56
CA PRO A 462 2.46 8.38 -11.60
C PRO A 462 1.43 9.05 -10.70
N PHE A 463 0.29 8.43 -10.43
CA PHE A 463 -0.67 8.93 -9.44
C PHE A 463 -0.06 8.98 -8.04
N ALA A 464 0.50 7.85 -7.59
CA ALA A 464 1.09 7.70 -6.28
C ALA A 464 2.29 8.64 -6.08
N LEU A 465 3.15 8.73 -7.09
CA LEU A 465 4.29 9.64 -7.08
C LEU A 465 3.84 11.11 -7.00
N ALA A 466 2.88 11.52 -7.83
CA ALA A 466 2.42 12.90 -7.87
C ALA A 466 1.78 13.33 -6.53
N LEU A 467 0.96 12.46 -5.93
CA LEU A 467 0.22 12.78 -4.71
C LEU A 467 1.15 13.03 -3.51
N ASP A 468 2.17 12.19 -3.31
CA ASP A 468 3.07 12.37 -2.18
C ASP A 468 4.15 13.42 -2.43
N LYS A 469 4.59 13.64 -3.68
CA LYS A 469 5.39 14.84 -4.00
C LYS A 469 4.61 16.12 -3.68
N TYR A 470 3.31 16.17 -4.01
CA TYR A 470 2.42 17.26 -3.63
C TYR A 470 2.37 17.44 -2.11
N ARG A 471 2.13 16.36 -1.35
CA ARG A 471 2.05 16.45 0.12
C ARG A 471 3.40 16.82 0.77
N TRP A 472 4.52 16.32 0.27
CA TRP A 472 5.85 16.73 0.73
C TRP A 472 6.09 18.21 0.48
N ASP A 473 5.68 18.74 -0.68
CA ASP A 473 5.77 20.17 -0.99
C ASP A 473 4.87 21.02 -0.08
N VAL A 474 3.69 20.51 0.31
CA VAL A 474 2.83 21.13 1.34
C VAL A 474 3.51 21.11 2.72
N PHE A 475 4.06 19.97 3.16
CA PHE A 475 4.75 19.87 4.46
C PHE A 475 5.96 20.79 4.56
N LYS A 476 6.82 20.83 3.53
CA LYS A 476 7.99 21.71 3.54
C LYS A 476 7.67 23.19 3.28
N GLY A 477 6.40 23.52 3.07
CA GLY A 477 5.91 24.89 2.87
C GLY A 477 6.21 25.46 1.48
N ALA A 478 6.57 24.61 0.51
CA ALA A 478 6.71 25.01 -0.89
C ALA A 478 5.35 25.30 -1.55
N ILE A 479 4.28 24.66 -1.06
CA ILE A 479 2.88 24.93 -1.42
C ILE A 479 2.19 25.58 -0.21
N SER A 480 1.63 26.77 -0.43
CA SER A 480 0.89 27.52 0.60
C SER A 480 -0.61 27.16 0.59
N TYR A 481 -1.34 27.60 1.63
CA TYR A 481 -2.80 27.43 1.69
C TYR A 481 -3.54 27.98 0.46
N ASP A 482 -3.03 29.09 -0.09
CA ASP A 482 -3.62 29.81 -1.23
C ASP A 482 -3.25 29.21 -2.60
N ASP A 483 -2.48 28.12 -2.65
CA ASP A 483 -2.04 27.43 -3.88
C ASP A 483 -2.21 25.90 -3.79
N LEU A 484 -3.04 25.42 -2.85
CA LEU A 484 -3.22 23.98 -2.62
C LEU A 484 -3.79 23.29 -3.86
N ASN A 485 -4.79 23.88 -4.50
CA ASN A 485 -5.49 23.20 -5.60
C ASN A 485 -4.73 23.32 -6.92
N GLY A 486 -4.20 24.50 -7.24
CA GLY A 486 -3.40 24.78 -8.42
C GLY A 486 -2.13 23.93 -8.47
N ALA A 487 -1.42 23.81 -7.34
CA ALA A 487 -0.23 22.96 -7.26
C ALA A 487 -0.55 21.47 -7.43
N PHE A 488 -1.68 20.99 -6.88
CA PHE A 488 -2.14 19.61 -7.09
C PHE A 488 -2.39 19.32 -8.58
N TRP A 489 -3.11 20.20 -9.27
CA TRP A 489 -3.39 20.04 -10.70
C TRP A 489 -2.15 20.20 -11.57
N LYS A 490 -1.19 21.05 -11.19
CA LYS A 490 0.10 21.18 -11.87
C LYS A 490 0.92 19.88 -11.80
N LEU A 491 1.00 19.25 -10.63
CA LEU A 491 1.70 17.97 -10.47
C LEU A 491 0.95 16.83 -11.15
N THR A 492 -0.38 16.82 -11.07
CA THR A 492 -1.23 15.87 -11.80
C THR A 492 -1.01 15.97 -13.30
N LEU A 493 -1.01 17.16 -13.88
CA LEU A 493 -0.72 17.36 -15.30
C LEU A 493 0.70 16.92 -15.66
N LYS A 494 1.71 17.28 -14.84
CA LYS A 494 3.11 16.94 -15.09
C LYS A 494 3.35 15.43 -15.18
N TYR A 495 2.88 14.67 -14.18
CA TYR A 495 3.20 13.24 -14.07
C TYR A 495 2.17 12.35 -14.77
N ARG A 496 0.91 12.81 -14.89
CA ARG A 496 -0.20 11.97 -15.35
C ARG A 496 -0.78 12.40 -16.69
N GLY A 497 -0.53 13.63 -17.14
CA GLY A 497 -1.19 14.12 -18.36
C GLY A 497 -2.71 14.12 -18.25
N VAL A 498 -3.22 14.39 -17.05
CA VAL A 498 -4.64 14.38 -16.72
C VAL A 498 -5.04 15.78 -16.25
N VAL A 499 -6.28 16.17 -16.56
CA VAL A 499 -6.87 17.45 -16.15
C VAL A 499 -8.27 17.26 -15.58
N ALA A 500 -8.72 18.23 -14.79
CA ALA A 500 -10.09 18.34 -14.33
C ALA A 500 -11.06 18.47 -15.51
N PRO A 501 -12.34 18.02 -15.37
CA PRO A 501 -13.36 18.19 -16.41
C PRO A 501 -13.85 19.64 -16.59
N GLU A 502 -13.41 20.54 -15.72
CA GLU A 502 -13.72 21.96 -15.71
C GLU A 502 -12.65 22.74 -14.95
N GLU A 503 -12.69 24.06 -15.05
CA GLU A 503 -11.79 24.94 -14.32
C GLU A 503 -11.99 24.78 -12.80
N ARG A 504 -10.89 24.69 -12.05
CA ARG A 504 -10.88 24.49 -10.60
C ARG A 504 -10.04 25.59 -9.95
N GLY A 505 -10.70 26.53 -9.27
CA GLY A 505 -10.03 27.57 -8.49
C GLY A 505 -9.53 27.07 -7.13
N GLU A 506 -9.04 28.01 -6.33
CA GLU A 506 -8.51 27.76 -4.98
C GLU A 506 -9.60 27.66 -3.91
N GLU A 507 -10.86 27.95 -4.23
CA GLU A 507 -12.00 27.64 -3.36
C GLU A 507 -12.20 26.12 -3.18
N TYR A 508 -11.64 25.31 -4.08
CA TYR A 508 -11.66 23.86 -4.01
C TYR A 508 -10.41 23.29 -3.32
N PHE A 509 -10.46 21.99 -3.05
CA PHE A 509 -9.32 21.21 -2.58
C PHE A 509 -9.48 19.78 -3.06
N ASP A 510 -9.20 19.57 -4.34
CA ASP A 510 -9.52 18.33 -5.06
C ASP A 510 -8.68 17.15 -4.56
N ALA A 511 -7.44 17.40 -4.12
CA ALA A 511 -6.62 16.37 -3.46
C ALA A 511 -7.30 15.80 -2.21
N GLY A 512 -8.06 16.62 -1.48
CA GLY A 512 -8.80 16.22 -0.29
C GLY A 512 -9.91 15.20 -0.56
N ALA A 513 -10.40 15.12 -1.79
CA ALA A 513 -11.45 14.17 -2.18
C ALA A 513 -10.93 12.73 -2.40
N LYS A 514 -9.66 12.43 -2.10
CA LYS A 514 -9.06 11.09 -2.10
C LYS A 514 -8.79 10.61 -0.68
N PHE A 515 -9.36 9.47 -0.27
CA PHE A 515 -9.31 8.89 1.08
C PHE A 515 -8.01 9.09 1.87
N HIS A 516 -6.87 8.74 1.28
CA HIS A 516 -5.56 8.80 1.94
C HIS A 516 -5.11 10.21 2.36
N VAL A 517 -5.72 11.27 1.80
CA VAL A 517 -5.44 12.66 2.18
C VAL A 517 -6.10 13.02 3.53
N PRO A 518 -7.43 12.90 3.72
CA PRO A 518 -8.08 13.11 5.01
C PRO A 518 -7.76 12.01 6.05
N ASP A 519 -7.48 10.78 5.64
CA ASP A 519 -6.96 9.71 6.53
C ASP A 519 -5.50 9.94 6.92
N ASN A 520 -4.80 10.80 6.16
CA ASN A 520 -3.40 11.15 6.33
C ASN A 520 -2.43 9.94 6.26
N THR A 521 -2.74 8.97 5.41
CA THR A 521 -1.86 7.83 5.12
C THR A 521 -0.86 8.18 4.01
N PRO A 522 0.47 8.06 4.22
CA PRO A 522 1.49 8.31 3.20
C PRO A 522 1.29 7.46 1.95
N TYR A 523 1.42 8.03 0.76
CA TYR A 523 1.06 7.37 -0.51
C TYR A 523 2.25 6.84 -1.32
N ILE A 524 3.48 7.31 -1.07
CA ILE A 524 4.66 6.87 -1.80
C ILE A 524 4.94 5.36 -1.64
N ARG A 525 4.40 4.76 -0.57
CA ARG A 525 4.40 3.31 -0.34
C ARG A 525 3.82 2.55 -1.52
N TYR A 526 2.77 3.07 -2.17
CA TYR A 526 2.10 2.44 -3.32
C TYR A 526 2.93 2.58 -4.60
N PHE A 527 3.67 3.68 -4.78
CA PHE A 527 4.62 3.81 -5.88
C PHE A 527 5.74 2.77 -5.78
N LEU A 528 6.35 2.66 -4.60
CA LEU A 528 7.42 1.70 -4.36
C LEU A 528 6.89 0.26 -4.40
N SER A 529 5.73 -0.02 -3.81
CA SER A 529 5.14 -1.36 -3.84
C SER A 529 4.75 -1.79 -5.25
N GLY A 530 4.27 -0.88 -6.09
CA GLY A 530 4.05 -1.08 -7.52
C GLY A 530 5.27 -1.61 -8.28
N ILE A 531 6.47 -1.35 -7.76
CA ILE A 531 7.74 -1.79 -8.35
C ILE A 531 8.30 -3.03 -7.61
N ILE A 532 8.34 -2.97 -6.27
CA ILE A 532 8.88 -4.05 -5.41
C ILE A 532 8.07 -5.34 -5.60
N GLN A 533 6.74 -5.26 -5.77
CA GLN A 533 5.90 -6.44 -5.98
C GLN A 533 6.36 -7.28 -7.17
N MET A 534 6.89 -6.65 -8.23
CA MET A 534 7.39 -7.35 -9.41
C MET A 534 8.77 -7.98 -9.18
N ASP A 535 9.64 -7.33 -8.40
CA ASP A 535 10.91 -7.93 -7.94
C ASP A 535 10.64 -9.19 -7.08
N ILE A 536 9.69 -9.10 -6.15
CA ILE A 536 9.26 -10.24 -5.33
C ILE A 536 8.66 -11.33 -6.22
N PHE A 537 7.65 -11.01 -7.03
CA PHE A 537 6.96 -11.97 -7.89
C PHE A 537 7.93 -12.70 -8.82
N LYS A 538 8.86 -11.98 -9.47
CA LYS A 538 9.91 -12.60 -10.29
C LYS A 538 10.74 -13.61 -9.51
N SER A 539 11.14 -13.27 -8.29
CA SER A 539 11.91 -14.20 -7.47
C SER A 539 11.12 -15.43 -7.03
N LEU A 540 9.83 -15.28 -6.71
CA LEU A 540 8.94 -16.41 -6.42
C LEU A 540 8.79 -17.30 -7.66
N CYS A 541 8.66 -16.70 -8.84
CA CYS A 541 8.58 -17.40 -10.11
C CYS A 541 9.82 -18.22 -10.43
N GLU A 542 11.01 -17.66 -10.23
CA GLU A 542 12.25 -18.42 -10.40
C GLU A 542 12.23 -19.65 -9.49
N LEU A 543 11.84 -19.51 -8.22
CA LEU A 543 11.73 -20.62 -7.26
C LEU A 543 10.63 -21.63 -7.58
N SER A 544 9.51 -21.22 -8.19
CA SER A 544 8.43 -22.13 -8.56
C SER A 544 8.77 -23.02 -9.77
N LEU A 545 9.72 -22.56 -10.58
CA LEU A 545 10.27 -23.28 -11.75
C LEU A 545 11.46 -24.16 -11.39
N PHE A 546 12.31 -23.75 -10.44
CA PHE A 546 13.38 -24.58 -9.90
C PHE A 546 12.79 -25.85 -9.24
N ASN A 547 13.36 -27.03 -9.56
CA ASN A 547 12.93 -28.40 -9.16
C ASN A 547 11.85 -29.11 -10.00
N LYS A 548 11.25 -28.50 -11.02
CA LYS A 548 10.36 -29.23 -11.94
C LYS A 548 11.14 -29.84 -13.12
N THR A 549 11.81 -30.96 -12.86
CA THR A 549 12.68 -31.73 -13.78
C THR A 549 11.98 -32.38 -15.00
N ASN A 550 10.71 -32.07 -15.29
CA ASN A 550 9.99 -32.57 -16.47
C ASN A 550 9.38 -31.48 -17.37
N TYR A 551 9.70 -30.20 -17.14
CA TYR A 551 9.45 -29.12 -18.12
C TYR A 551 10.69 -28.91 -19.02
N LEU A 552 11.31 -30.02 -19.43
CA LEU A 552 12.65 -30.11 -20.03
C LEU A 552 12.80 -29.48 -21.44
N ASN A 553 11.97 -28.52 -21.83
CA ASN A 553 12.13 -27.73 -23.07
C ASN A 553 11.90 -26.22 -22.92
N GLU A 554 11.59 -25.68 -21.73
CA GLU A 554 11.21 -24.25 -21.58
C GLU A 554 12.11 -23.49 -20.60
N GLU A 555 13.33 -23.14 -21.04
CA GLU A 555 14.14 -22.09 -20.39
C GLU A 555 13.52 -20.68 -20.51
N ASN A 556 12.29 -20.53 -21.04
CA ASN A 556 11.73 -19.24 -21.49
C ASN A 556 10.21 -19.06 -21.22
N ILE A 557 9.65 -19.51 -20.08
CA ILE A 557 8.27 -19.12 -19.73
C ILE A 557 8.27 -17.60 -19.45
N PRO A 558 7.48 -16.79 -20.17
CA PRO A 558 7.38 -15.36 -19.91
C PRO A 558 6.89 -15.10 -18.48
N LEU A 559 7.40 -14.05 -17.84
CA LEU A 559 7.10 -13.77 -16.42
C LEU A 559 5.59 -13.64 -16.14
N HIS A 560 4.81 -13.07 -17.06
CA HIS A 560 3.34 -12.95 -16.91
C HIS A 560 2.57 -14.27 -16.99
N ARG A 561 3.21 -15.38 -17.39
CA ARG A 561 2.62 -16.73 -17.42
C ARG A 561 3.05 -17.59 -16.23
N CYS A 562 3.89 -17.06 -15.35
CA CYS A 562 4.36 -17.80 -14.20
C CYS A 562 3.24 -18.06 -13.19
N ASP A 563 2.93 -19.32 -12.92
CA ASP A 563 2.03 -19.74 -11.84
C ASP A 563 2.83 -20.19 -10.61
N ILE A 564 2.72 -19.44 -9.51
CA ILE A 564 3.36 -19.75 -8.23
C ILE A 564 2.50 -20.65 -7.33
N TYR A 565 1.23 -20.90 -7.68
CA TYR A 565 0.31 -21.71 -6.87
C TYR A 565 0.92 -23.09 -6.57
N GLY A 566 0.85 -23.50 -5.30
CA GLY A 566 1.41 -24.77 -4.83
C GLY A 566 2.94 -24.78 -4.61
N SER A 567 3.67 -23.69 -4.92
CA SER A 567 5.12 -23.63 -4.73
C SER A 567 5.49 -23.42 -3.26
N LYS A 568 5.81 -24.52 -2.57
CA LYS A 568 6.29 -24.49 -1.17
C LYS A 568 7.63 -23.79 -1.00
N ASP A 569 8.50 -23.84 -2.01
CA ASP A 569 9.80 -23.16 -2.00
C ASP A 569 9.62 -21.63 -2.06
N SER A 570 8.69 -21.15 -2.89
CA SER A 570 8.29 -19.73 -2.95
C SER A 570 7.76 -19.26 -1.61
N GLY A 571 6.80 -19.99 -1.03
CA GLY A 571 6.23 -19.65 0.27
C GLY A 571 7.28 -19.67 1.39
N LYS A 572 8.14 -20.70 1.46
CA LYS A 572 9.22 -20.76 2.46
C LYS A 572 10.15 -19.55 2.37
N ARG A 573 10.49 -19.11 1.15
CA ARG A 573 11.35 -17.94 0.96
C ARG A 573 10.65 -16.65 1.41
N LEU A 574 9.40 -16.46 0.99
CA LEU A 574 8.61 -15.28 1.36
C LEU A 574 8.43 -15.19 2.88
N TRP A 575 8.04 -16.30 3.52
CA TRP A 575 7.90 -16.39 4.98
C TRP A 575 9.21 -16.07 5.71
N SER A 576 10.35 -16.57 5.22
CA SER A 576 11.65 -16.31 5.85
C SER A 576 12.07 -14.83 5.82
N MET A 577 11.60 -14.07 4.83
CA MET A 577 11.78 -12.62 4.80
C MET A 577 10.79 -11.95 5.76
N MET A 578 9.50 -12.32 5.68
CA MET A 578 8.45 -11.71 6.48
C MET A 578 8.63 -11.94 8.00
N GLU A 579 9.14 -13.10 8.43
CA GLU A 579 9.34 -13.40 9.86
C GLU A 579 10.35 -12.47 10.55
N ARG A 580 11.16 -11.73 9.78
CA ARG A 580 12.13 -10.75 10.29
C ARG A 580 11.47 -9.42 10.66
N GLY A 581 10.31 -9.10 10.08
CA GLY A 581 9.58 -7.86 10.30
C GLY A 581 10.46 -6.61 10.16
N ALA A 582 10.25 -5.65 11.05
CA ALA A 582 11.07 -4.45 11.17
C ALA A 582 12.40 -4.70 11.90
N GLY A 583 12.76 -5.95 12.22
CA GLY A 583 14.04 -6.30 12.84
C GLY A 583 15.24 -6.14 11.91
N ILE A 584 15.02 -6.09 10.59
CA ILE A 584 16.07 -5.91 9.57
C ILE A 584 15.77 -4.73 8.67
N HIS A 585 16.81 -4.15 8.08
CA HIS A 585 16.68 -3.09 7.08
C HIS A 585 16.05 -3.63 5.78
N TRP A 586 15.30 -2.79 5.07
CA TRP A 586 14.57 -3.20 3.85
C TRP A 586 15.47 -3.84 2.79
N SER A 587 16.72 -3.39 2.65
CA SER A 587 17.66 -3.95 1.66
C SER A 587 18.09 -5.38 2.02
N GLU A 588 18.14 -5.73 3.30
CA GLU A 588 18.37 -7.10 3.75
C GLU A 588 17.15 -7.98 3.48
N ALA A 589 15.94 -7.45 3.71
CA ALA A 589 14.70 -8.14 3.35
C ALA A 589 14.65 -8.43 1.83
N MET A 590 14.99 -7.44 1.00
CA MET A 590 15.13 -7.61 -0.46
C MET A 590 16.19 -8.65 -0.82
N LYS A 591 17.31 -8.71 -0.10
CA LYS A 591 18.37 -9.69 -0.33
C LYS A 591 17.94 -11.11 0.04
N ILE A 592 17.16 -11.27 1.10
CA ILE A 592 16.57 -12.56 1.47
C ILE A 592 15.67 -13.02 0.33
N ILE A 593 14.72 -12.20 -0.13
CA ILE A 593 13.72 -12.63 -1.12
C ILE A 593 14.31 -12.74 -2.53
N THR A 594 14.97 -11.70 -3.04
CA THR A 594 15.45 -11.60 -4.45
C THR A 594 16.92 -11.92 -4.67
N GLY A 595 17.72 -12.04 -3.61
CA GLY A 595 19.18 -12.12 -3.70
C GLY A 595 19.88 -10.77 -4.00
N LYS A 596 19.14 -9.67 -4.11
CA LYS A 596 19.65 -8.31 -4.38
C LYS A 596 19.26 -7.33 -3.27
N ASP A 597 20.05 -6.29 -3.08
CA ASP A 597 19.87 -5.27 -2.04
C ASP A 597 19.34 -3.93 -2.58
N LYS A 598 18.74 -3.94 -3.79
CA LYS A 598 18.22 -2.77 -4.49
C LYS A 598 16.88 -3.06 -5.14
N ILE A 599 16.03 -2.04 -5.21
CA ILE A 599 14.77 -2.06 -5.95
C ILE A 599 15.06 -1.83 -7.44
N SER A 600 14.37 -2.56 -8.33
CA SER A 600 14.58 -2.52 -9.77
C SER A 600 13.25 -2.42 -10.51
N SER A 601 13.13 -1.48 -11.46
CA SER A 601 11.96 -1.38 -12.35
C SER A 601 11.91 -2.48 -13.43
N LYS A 602 13.03 -3.17 -13.68
CA LYS A 602 13.17 -4.11 -14.82
C LYS A 602 12.10 -5.22 -14.84
N PRO A 603 11.75 -5.86 -13.70
CA PRO A 603 10.69 -6.88 -13.72
C PRO A 603 9.31 -6.34 -14.12
N VAL A 604 9.00 -5.07 -13.81
CA VAL A 604 7.77 -4.42 -14.30
C VAL A 604 7.76 -4.40 -15.83
N LEU A 605 8.85 -3.91 -16.43
CA LEU A 605 8.99 -3.82 -17.89
C LEU A 605 9.05 -5.20 -18.56
N GLU A 606 9.61 -6.21 -17.89
CA GLU A 606 9.65 -7.59 -18.35
C GLU A 606 8.25 -8.24 -18.35
N TYR A 607 7.51 -8.09 -17.25
CA TYR A 607 6.15 -8.63 -17.10
C TYR A 607 5.22 -8.09 -18.20
N TYR A 608 5.22 -6.77 -18.40
CA TYR A 608 4.32 -6.09 -19.35
C TYR A 608 4.88 -5.91 -20.75
N LYS A 609 6.03 -6.52 -21.08
CA LYS A 609 6.67 -6.37 -22.40
C LYS A 609 5.74 -6.60 -23.60
N PRO A 610 4.84 -7.62 -23.60
CA PRO A 610 3.91 -7.81 -24.72
C PRO A 610 2.97 -6.62 -24.91
N VAL A 611 2.40 -6.09 -23.82
CA VAL A 611 1.51 -4.93 -23.85
C VAL A 611 2.25 -3.70 -24.33
N TYR A 612 3.46 -3.45 -23.80
CA TYR A 612 4.23 -2.29 -24.23
C TYR A 612 4.59 -2.34 -25.72
N THR A 613 4.96 -3.52 -26.23
CA THR A 613 5.22 -3.73 -27.67
C THR A 613 3.97 -3.42 -28.49
N TRP A 614 2.82 -3.96 -28.08
CA TRP A 614 1.55 -3.70 -28.75
C TRP A 614 1.16 -2.22 -28.78
N LEU A 615 1.42 -1.48 -27.70
CA LEU A 615 1.17 -0.03 -27.64
C LEU A 615 2.02 0.72 -28.65
N LEU A 616 3.31 0.39 -28.76
CA LEU A 616 4.23 1.03 -29.71
C LEU A 616 3.80 0.76 -31.16
N ASP A 617 3.46 -0.49 -31.48
CA ASP A 617 2.95 -0.87 -32.81
C ASP A 617 1.64 -0.14 -33.14
N TYR A 618 0.74 -0.01 -32.15
CA TYR A 618 -0.50 0.73 -32.30
C TYR A 618 -0.23 2.21 -32.59
N ILE A 619 0.70 2.83 -31.85
CA ILE A 619 1.08 4.23 -32.01
C ILE A 619 1.63 4.48 -33.41
N GLU A 620 2.57 3.66 -33.87
CA GLU A 620 3.17 3.78 -35.21
C GLU A 620 2.10 3.61 -36.30
N LYS A 621 1.30 2.54 -36.22
CA LYS A 621 0.28 2.22 -37.23
C LYS A 621 -0.81 3.28 -37.36
N ASN A 622 -1.17 3.94 -36.25
CA ASN A 622 -2.25 4.93 -36.22
C ASN A 622 -1.73 6.38 -36.19
N ASN A 623 -0.42 6.60 -36.25
CA ASN A 623 0.22 7.91 -36.14
C ASN A 623 -0.27 8.70 -34.90
N VAL A 624 -0.29 8.03 -33.74
CA VAL A 624 -0.77 8.61 -32.48
C VAL A 624 0.29 9.55 -31.90
N TYR A 625 -0.12 10.75 -31.46
CA TYR A 625 0.77 11.67 -30.77
C TYR A 625 1.14 11.13 -29.38
N ILE A 626 2.42 11.22 -29.02
CA ILE A 626 2.97 10.77 -27.72
C ILE A 626 3.21 12.00 -26.83
N GLY A 627 2.83 11.93 -25.56
CA GLY A 627 2.85 13.06 -24.64
C GLY A 627 1.58 13.91 -24.73
N TRP A 628 1.50 15.00 -23.97
CA TRP A 628 0.33 15.88 -23.83
C TRP A 628 0.71 17.35 -23.73
#